data_AF-A0A813LI00-F1
#
_entry.id   AF-A0A813LI00-F1
#
_cell.length_a   1.000
_cell.length_b   1.000
_cell.length_c   1.000
_cell.angle_alpha   90.00
_cell.angle_beta   90.00
_cell.angle_gamma   90.00
#
_symmetry.space_group_name_H-M   'P 1'
#
loop_
_entity.id
_entity.type
_entity.pdbx_description
1 polymer ?
#
loop_
_entity_poly.entity_id
_entity_poly.type
_entity_poly.pdbx_seq_one_letter_code
_entity_poly.pdbx_strand_id
1 'polypeptide(L)'
;MMYFLADEYAPDEPGGHYEGTHALLLCRECLGKFYYVTDRDSGAKQKVESGEFDSTVGDRSAAVNTYREIVLYDPDQVYPEYLILYDRLDGGKTVEANDTPFHLQLPVYWVNVHRNPIVDSFSVHYTVREKVKELIQRLASGTCSGSKPVVQDVRRVEDSELWNRYVAFKAGLHQRLRSTGETRCLAPNELDGKPDSGHALTSKLLEDELDAEEAVSTENMDFALNELLLWHGTDADSATAIAESGFLIGGAGNAVKNGRRFGEGAYFAEDFGQSRAYAPASSAGVRYILLCRTVCGHIWYTEKSSDTNAQKAAKKSLKHSVLANPDRKGPREYILFEDAQVYPEYIVQLAA
;
A
#
# COMPACT_ATOMS: atom_id res chain seq x y z
N MET A 1 -15.22 24.00 -20.72
CA MET A 1 -15.99 23.16 -19.79
C MET A 1 -16.51 22.00 -20.61
N MET A 2 -15.87 20.85 -20.50
CA MET A 2 -16.19 19.65 -21.27
C MET A 2 -17.21 18.88 -20.43
N TYR A 3 -18.49 18.99 -20.77
CA TYR A 3 -19.58 18.35 -20.04
C TYR A 3 -19.63 16.89 -20.48
N PHE A 4 -19.23 15.93 -19.65
CA PHE A 4 -19.47 14.52 -19.97
C PHE A 4 -20.90 14.18 -19.55
N LEU A 5 -21.72 13.62 -20.46
CA LEU A 5 -23.10 13.24 -20.13
C LEU A 5 -23.18 12.33 -18.90
N ALA A 6 -22.20 11.44 -18.73
CA ALA A 6 -22.14 10.55 -17.56
C ALA A 6 -21.89 11.30 -16.24
N ASP A 7 -21.16 12.43 -16.25
CA ASP A 7 -20.92 13.26 -15.07
C ASP A 7 -22.21 13.93 -14.58
N GLU A 8 -23.13 14.31 -15.49
CA GLU A 8 -24.42 14.91 -15.11
C GLU A 8 -25.26 14.01 -14.17
N TYR A 9 -25.06 12.69 -14.22
CA TYR A 9 -25.78 11.70 -13.41
C TYR A 9 -24.99 11.22 -12.18
N ALA A 10 -23.85 11.84 -11.86
CA ALA A 10 -23.02 11.50 -10.70
C ALA A 10 -23.20 12.53 -9.58
N PRO A 11 -24.27 12.47 -8.77
CA PRO A 11 -24.40 13.33 -7.60
C PRO A 11 -23.36 12.94 -6.53
N ASP A 12 -22.99 13.91 -5.69
CA ASP A 12 -22.27 13.63 -4.45
C ASP A 12 -23.21 13.03 -3.38
N GLU A 13 -22.64 12.49 -2.31
CA GLU A 13 -23.39 12.00 -1.14
C GLU A 13 -23.07 12.84 0.10
N PRO A 14 -23.85 13.91 0.38
CA PRO A 14 -23.63 14.76 1.55
C PRO A 14 -23.68 13.98 2.88
N GLY A 15 -22.63 14.09 3.70
CA GLY A 15 -22.48 13.33 4.95
C GLY A 15 -22.17 11.83 4.78
N GLY A 16 -21.92 11.36 3.55
CA GLY A 16 -21.53 9.98 3.22
C GLY A 16 -20.02 9.75 3.27
N HIS A 17 -19.60 8.50 3.01
CA HIS A 17 -18.19 8.09 3.04
C HIS A 17 -17.30 8.85 2.03
N TYR A 18 -17.91 9.35 0.96
CA TYR A 18 -17.25 10.08 -0.14
C TYR A 18 -17.91 11.44 -0.39
N GLU A 19 -18.32 12.14 0.68
CA GLU A 19 -18.82 13.52 0.57
C GLU A 19 -17.87 14.36 -0.28
N GLY A 20 -18.39 15.21 -1.17
CA GLY A 20 -17.58 16.06 -2.06
C GLY A 20 -16.87 15.36 -3.23
N THR A 21 -16.89 14.03 -3.32
CA THR A 21 -16.32 13.28 -4.45
C THR A 21 -17.42 12.63 -5.30
N HIS A 22 -17.25 12.71 -6.63
CA HIS A 22 -18.16 12.11 -7.61
C HIS A 22 -17.60 10.79 -8.13
N ALA A 23 -18.48 9.91 -8.60
CA ALA A 23 -18.12 8.59 -9.09
C ALA A 23 -18.60 8.36 -10.53
N LEU A 24 -17.75 7.76 -11.35
CA LEU A 24 -18.05 7.25 -12.69
C LEU A 24 -17.61 5.80 -12.79
N LEU A 25 -18.34 4.99 -13.54
CA LEU A 25 -17.88 3.68 -13.97
C LEU A 25 -17.29 3.79 -15.37
N LEU A 26 -16.06 3.30 -15.55
CA LEU A 26 -15.54 2.99 -16.87
C LEU A 26 -15.91 1.54 -17.17
N CYS A 27 -16.84 1.35 -18.09
CA CYS A 27 -17.33 0.04 -18.46
C CYS A 27 -16.66 -0.48 -19.73
N ARG A 28 -16.42 -1.80 -19.75
CA ARG A 28 -16.15 -2.55 -20.98
C ARG A 28 -17.49 -3.02 -21.53
N GLU A 29 -17.76 -2.70 -22.80
CA GLU A 29 -19.08 -2.92 -23.42
C GLU A 29 -18.97 -3.81 -24.66
N CYS A 30 -19.92 -4.76 -24.80
CA CYS A 30 -20.06 -5.61 -25.98
C CYS A 30 -21.30 -5.19 -26.80
N LEU A 31 -21.08 -4.31 -27.77
CA LEU A 31 -22.16 -3.73 -28.58
C LEU A 31 -22.86 -4.73 -29.51
N GLY A 32 -22.18 -5.78 -29.96
CA GLY A 32 -22.68 -6.67 -31.01
C GLY A 32 -23.01 -5.91 -32.31
N LYS A 33 -24.06 -6.36 -33.01
CA LYS A 33 -24.65 -5.68 -34.15
C LYS A 33 -25.52 -4.52 -33.67
N PHE A 34 -25.01 -3.30 -33.68
CA PHE A 34 -25.73 -2.13 -33.16
C PHE A 34 -26.62 -1.44 -34.21
N TYR A 35 -27.76 -0.92 -33.76
CA TYR A 35 -28.61 -0.02 -34.52
C TYR A 35 -28.08 1.41 -34.40
N TYR A 36 -27.55 1.95 -35.49
CA TYR A 36 -27.04 3.32 -35.53
C TYR A 36 -28.15 4.29 -35.94
N VAL A 37 -28.36 5.33 -35.14
CA VAL A 37 -29.40 6.32 -35.38
C VAL A 37 -28.91 7.74 -35.09
N THR A 38 -29.20 8.66 -36.01
CA THR A 38 -28.80 10.08 -35.90
C THR A 38 -29.91 10.99 -35.39
N ASP A 39 -31.16 10.55 -35.52
CA ASP A 39 -32.36 11.24 -35.04
C ASP A 39 -33.03 10.47 -33.91
N ARG A 40 -33.95 11.12 -33.19
CA ARG A 40 -34.71 10.44 -32.15
C ARG A 40 -35.61 9.37 -32.77
N ASP A 41 -35.33 8.10 -32.47
CA ASP A 41 -36.18 6.96 -32.84
C ASP A 41 -36.78 6.30 -31.58
N SER A 42 -38.09 6.50 -31.36
CA SER A 42 -38.83 5.81 -30.28
C SER A 42 -38.97 4.30 -30.50
N GLY A 43 -38.66 3.81 -31.71
CA GLY A 43 -38.69 2.41 -32.12
C GLY A 43 -37.37 1.64 -31.91
N ALA A 44 -36.31 2.30 -31.42
CA ALA A 44 -34.98 1.70 -31.34
C ALA A 44 -34.95 0.45 -30.43
N LYS A 45 -35.68 0.46 -29.31
CA LYS A 45 -35.75 -0.68 -28.39
C LYS A 45 -36.39 -1.91 -29.04
N GLN A 46 -37.44 -1.71 -29.83
CA GLN A 46 -38.18 -2.79 -30.49
C GLN A 46 -37.32 -3.50 -31.54
N LYS A 47 -36.36 -2.80 -32.15
CA LYS A 47 -35.38 -3.38 -33.08
C LYS A 47 -34.37 -4.28 -32.38
N VAL A 48 -34.07 -4.01 -31.10
CA VAL A 48 -33.25 -4.91 -30.29
C VAL A 48 -34.08 -6.07 -29.75
N GLU A 49 -35.30 -5.80 -29.28
CA GLU A 49 -36.23 -6.85 -28.80
C GLU A 49 -36.65 -7.84 -29.91
N SER A 50 -36.66 -7.41 -31.17
CA SER A 50 -36.91 -8.30 -32.32
C SER A 50 -35.72 -9.18 -32.69
N GLY A 51 -34.55 -8.95 -32.10
CA GLY A 51 -33.28 -9.59 -32.47
C GLY A 51 -32.68 -9.06 -33.78
N GLU A 52 -33.18 -7.94 -34.32
CA GLU A 52 -32.59 -7.33 -35.52
C GLU A 52 -31.21 -6.72 -35.21
N PHE A 53 -31.03 -6.24 -33.98
CA PHE A 53 -29.81 -5.63 -33.45
C PHE A 53 -29.59 -6.04 -31.99
N ASP A 54 -28.38 -5.88 -31.47
CA ASP A 54 -27.98 -6.22 -30.10
C ASP A 54 -27.88 -4.99 -29.19
N SER A 55 -27.76 -3.79 -29.76
CA SER A 55 -27.64 -2.52 -29.03
C SER A 55 -28.02 -1.33 -29.89
N THR A 56 -28.08 -0.13 -29.32
CA THR A 56 -28.33 1.12 -30.06
C THR A 56 -27.18 2.11 -29.85
N VAL A 57 -26.72 2.73 -30.94
CA VAL A 57 -25.79 3.87 -30.90
C VAL A 57 -26.52 5.11 -31.43
N GLY A 58 -26.86 6.02 -30.53
CA GLY A 58 -27.43 7.32 -30.85
C GLY A 58 -26.34 8.35 -31.10
N ASP A 59 -26.11 8.74 -32.34
CA ASP A 59 -25.14 9.78 -32.71
C ASP A 59 -25.84 11.06 -33.15
N ARG A 60 -26.20 11.88 -32.16
CA ARG A 60 -26.88 13.18 -32.38
C ARG A 60 -25.91 14.35 -32.61
N SER A 61 -24.64 14.06 -32.93
CA SER A 61 -23.57 15.07 -33.07
C SER A 61 -23.86 16.15 -34.12
N ALA A 62 -24.72 15.88 -35.12
CA ALA A 62 -25.08 16.84 -36.17
C ALA A 62 -26.29 17.75 -35.85
N ALA A 63 -27.14 17.41 -34.87
CA ALA A 63 -28.43 18.08 -34.67
C ALA A 63 -28.51 18.96 -33.40
N VAL A 64 -27.77 18.62 -32.32
CA VAL A 64 -27.99 19.27 -31.00
C VAL A 64 -26.70 19.50 -30.19
N ASN A 65 -25.51 19.36 -30.78
CA ASN A 65 -24.23 19.53 -30.05
C ASN A 65 -24.08 18.52 -28.87
N THR A 66 -24.66 17.33 -29.02
CA THR A 66 -24.66 16.27 -28.00
C THR A 66 -23.64 15.18 -28.33
N TYR A 67 -23.23 14.42 -27.30
CA TYR A 67 -22.32 13.29 -27.41
C TYR A 67 -23.01 12.06 -28.03
N ARG A 68 -22.20 11.06 -28.44
CA ARG A 68 -22.71 9.73 -28.82
C ARG A 68 -23.20 9.01 -27.56
N GLU A 69 -24.42 8.50 -27.61
CA GLU A 69 -25.03 7.72 -26.55
C GLU A 69 -25.06 6.26 -26.97
N ILE A 70 -24.64 5.37 -26.08
CA ILE A 70 -24.71 3.93 -26.28
C ILE A 70 -25.80 3.41 -25.34
N VAL A 71 -26.70 2.59 -25.87
CA VAL A 71 -27.75 1.94 -25.09
C VAL A 71 -27.62 0.44 -25.26
N LEU A 72 -27.29 -0.23 -24.15
CA LEU A 72 -27.29 -1.68 -24.01
C LEU A 72 -28.61 -2.11 -23.36
N TYR A 73 -29.15 -3.24 -23.79
CA TYR A 73 -30.45 -3.74 -23.33
C TYR A 73 -30.33 -5.05 -22.54
N ASP A 74 -29.18 -5.74 -22.66
CA ASP A 74 -28.84 -6.94 -21.91
C ASP A 74 -27.74 -6.60 -20.87
N PRO A 75 -27.96 -6.88 -19.58
CA PRO A 75 -26.94 -6.66 -18.54
C PRO A 75 -25.64 -7.43 -18.79
N ASP A 76 -25.67 -8.55 -19.52
CA ASP A 76 -24.46 -9.34 -19.82
C ASP A 76 -23.57 -8.66 -20.89
N GLN A 77 -24.01 -7.57 -21.51
CA GLN A 77 -23.22 -6.77 -22.46
C GLN A 77 -22.34 -5.71 -21.79
N VAL A 78 -22.47 -5.50 -20.48
CA VAL A 78 -21.73 -4.45 -19.75
C VAL A 78 -20.96 -5.04 -18.57
N TYR A 79 -19.66 -4.73 -18.51
CA TYR A 79 -18.81 -5.07 -17.37
C TYR A 79 -18.17 -3.80 -16.80
N PRO A 80 -18.51 -3.41 -15.56
CA PRO A 80 -17.81 -2.31 -14.88
C PRO A 80 -16.34 -2.69 -14.68
N GLU A 81 -15.44 -2.03 -15.39
CA GLU A 81 -14.00 -2.34 -15.36
C GLU A 81 -13.29 -1.52 -14.29
N TYR A 82 -13.62 -0.23 -14.18
CA TYR A 82 -13.06 0.66 -13.18
C TYR A 82 -14.14 1.52 -12.52
N LEU A 83 -13.97 1.78 -11.23
CA LEU A 83 -14.62 2.87 -10.52
C LEU A 83 -13.67 4.07 -10.52
N ILE A 84 -14.07 5.15 -11.17
CA ILE A 84 -13.35 6.42 -11.25
C ILE A 84 -13.97 7.38 -10.27
N LEU A 85 -13.15 7.94 -9.39
CA LEU A 85 -13.57 8.91 -8.39
C LEU A 85 -12.87 10.24 -8.69
N TYR A 86 -13.62 11.34 -8.71
CA TYR A 86 -13.11 12.66 -9.11
C TYR A 86 -13.84 13.80 -8.41
N ASP A 87 -13.13 14.91 -8.24
CA ASP A 87 -13.68 16.15 -7.71
C ASP A 87 -14.04 17.09 -8.87
N ARG A 88 -15.13 17.85 -8.73
CA ARG A 88 -15.51 18.90 -9.69
C ARG A 88 -14.77 20.19 -9.37
N LEU A 89 -14.17 20.80 -10.40
CA LEU A 89 -13.62 22.14 -10.31
C LEU A 89 -14.76 23.16 -10.54
N ASP A 90 -15.53 23.45 -9.50
CA ASP A 90 -16.63 24.42 -9.61
C ASP A 90 -16.11 25.83 -9.95
N GLY A 91 -16.43 26.31 -11.16
CA GLY A 91 -16.34 27.73 -11.53
C GLY A 91 -14.95 28.37 -11.43
N GLY A 92 -13.87 27.60 -11.52
CA GLY A 92 -12.50 28.12 -11.41
C GLY A 92 -12.03 28.38 -9.98
N LYS A 93 -12.78 27.93 -8.97
CA LYS A 93 -12.24 27.71 -7.64
C LYS A 93 -11.78 26.26 -7.57
N THR A 94 -10.51 26.06 -7.22
CA THR A 94 -10.02 24.78 -6.73
C THR A 94 -10.87 24.42 -5.53
N VAL A 95 -11.75 23.43 -5.65
CA VAL A 95 -12.25 22.72 -4.48
C VAL A 95 -11.00 22.06 -3.90
N GLU A 96 -10.65 22.37 -2.65
CA GLU A 96 -9.59 21.62 -1.98
C GLU A 96 -10.03 20.16 -2.02
N ALA A 97 -9.23 19.33 -2.69
CA ALA A 97 -9.49 17.90 -2.80
C ALA A 97 -9.79 17.40 -1.39
N ASN A 98 -10.88 16.67 -1.22
CA ASN A 98 -11.26 16.24 0.12
C ASN A 98 -10.11 15.40 0.68
N ASP A 99 -9.47 15.88 1.75
CA ASP A 99 -8.29 15.26 2.35
C ASP A 99 -8.61 13.90 3.00
N THR A 100 -9.88 13.48 2.98
CA THR A 100 -10.32 12.15 3.41
C THR A 100 -9.72 11.11 2.46
N PRO A 101 -8.69 10.34 2.89
CA PRO A 101 -8.05 9.39 2.01
C PRO A 101 -9.05 8.29 1.62
N PHE A 102 -9.20 8.04 0.33
CA PHE A 102 -9.92 6.88 -0.16
C PHE A 102 -9.29 5.61 0.43
N HIS A 103 -10.06 4.85 1.20
CA HIS A 103 -9.61 3.59 1.81
C HIS A 103 -9.59 2.40 0.82
N LEU A 104 -9.32 2.66 -0.46
CA LEU A 104 -8.88 1.63 -1.40
C LEU A 104 -7.54 1.00 -0.99
N GLN A 105 -6.87 1.56 0.01
CA GLN A 105 -5.61 1.07 0.54
C GLN A 105 -5.78 -0.02 1.60
N LEU A 106 -6.98 -0.29 2.15
CA LEU A 106 -7.10 -1.42 3.10
C LEU A 106 -6.68 -2.70 2.38
N PRO A 107 -5.75 -3.49 2.94
CA PRO A 107 -5.28 -4.68 2.26
C PRO A 107 -6.44 -5.65 2.02
N VAL A 108 -6.67 -6.02 0.76
CA VAL A 108 -7.85 -6.78 0.31
C VAL A 108 -8.04 -8.13 1.00
N TYR A 109 -6.96 -8.67 1.57
CA TYR A 109 -6.95 -9.93 2.31
C TYR A 109 -7.34 -9.78 3.80
N TRP A 110 -7.61 -8.57 4.28
CA TRP A 110 -8.10 -8.33 5.63
C TRP A 110 -9.52 -8.84 5.82
N VAL A 111 -9.81 -9.38 7.00
CA VAL A 111 -11.17 -9.77 7.38
C VAL A 111 -12.05 -8.53 7.52
N ASN A 112 -11.48 -7.45 8.06
CA ASN A 112 -12.19 -6.19 8.30
C ASN A 112 -12.12 -5.19 7.12
N VAL A 113 -11.71 -5.64 5.91
CA VAL A 113 -11.59 -4.76 4.71
C VAL A 113 -12.88 -4.02 4.36
N HIS A 114 -14.03 -4.57 4.74
CA HIS A 114 -15.36 -4.00 4.49
C HIS A 114 -15.75 -2.86 5.45
N ARG A 115 -14.95 -2.58 6.47
CA ARG A 115 -15.22 -1.54 7.48
C ARG A 115 -14.51 -0.24 7.12
N ASN A 116 -15.10 0.90 7.49
CA ASN A 116 -14.42 2.18 7.37
C ASN A 116 -13.47 2.36 8.57
N PRO A 117 -12.14 2.32 8.38
CA PRO A 117 -11.20 2.32 9.49
C PRO A 117 -11.13 3.67 10.23
N ILE A 118 -11.70 4.76 9.69
CA ILE A 118 -11.76 6.07 10.37
C ILE A 118 -12.83 6.10 11.45
N VAL A 119 -14.00 5.51 11.19
CA VAL A 119 -15.17 5.62 12.07
C VAL A 119 -15.51 4.29 12.77
N ASP A 120 -15.14 3.16 12.16
CA ASP A 120 -15.39 1.81 12.67
C ASP A 120 -14.07 1.14 13.08
N SER A 121 -13.48 1.62 14.18
CA SER A 121 -12.18 1.13 14.66
C SER A 121 -12.18 -0.38 14.95
N PHE A 122 -11.08 -1.05 14.61
CA PHE A 122 -10.81 -2.45 14.90
C PHE A 122 -9.32 -2.66 15.20
N SER A 123 -9.03 -3.58 16.12
CA SER A 123 -7.68 -4.04 16.45
C SER A 123 -7.76 -5.52 16.79
N VAL A 124 -7.35 -6.38 15.85
CA VAL A 124 -7.49 -7.84 15.97
C VAL A 124 -6.31 -8.54 15.32
N HIS A 125 -5.86 -9.63 15.93
CA HIS A 125 -4.85 -10.52 15.37
C HIS A 125 -5.48 -11.83 14.88
N TYR A 126 -5.24 -12.19 13.62
CA TYR A 126 -5.76 -13.42 13.03
C TYR A 126 -4.66 -14.42 12.76
N THR A 127 -4.79 -15.65 13.26
CA THR A 127 -3.97 -16.76 12.76
C THR A 127 -4.26 -16.96 11.28
N VAL A 128 -3.20 -16.93 10.47
CA VAL A 128 -3.33 -16.99 9.01
C VAL A 128 -3.65 -18.42 8.55
N ARG A 129 -4.15 -18.53 7.32
CA ARG A 129 -4.33 -19.84 6.65
C ARG A 129 -2.97 -20.46 6.32
N GLU A 130 -2.91 -21.78 6.21
CA GLU A 130 -1.65 -22.51 5.98
C GLU A 130 -0.91 -22.00 4.72
N LYS A 131 -1.63 -21.69 3.63
CA LYS A 131 -1.04 -21.12 2.41
C LYS A 131 -0.25 -19.82 2.66
N VAL A 132 -0.78 -18.93 3.49
CA VAL A 132 -0.11 -17.67 3.86
C VAL A 132 1.09 -17.95 4.76
N LYS A 133 0.96 -18.89 5.70
CA LYS A 133 2.09 -19.32 6.56
C LYS A 133 3.22 -19.94 5.73
N GLU A 134 2.90 -20.75 4.72
CA GLU A 134 3.88 -21.32 3.78
C GLU A 134 4.60 -20.23 2.98
N LEU A 135 3.88 -19.21 2.52
CA LEU A 135 4.47 -18.05 1.85
C LEU A 135 5.44 -17.30 2.78
N ILE A 136 5.02 -17.02 4.02
CA ILE A 136 5.88 -16.37 5.02
C ILE A 136 7.09 -17.25 5.37
N GLN A 137 6.94 -18.57 5.43
CA GLN A 137 8.04 -19.52 5.57
C GLN A 137 9.02 -19.44 4.40
N ARG A 138 8.53 -19.37 3.15
CA ARG A 138 9.38 -19.20 1.96
C ARG A 138 10.11 -17.86 1.99
N LEU A 139 9.42 -16.77 2.32
CA LEU A 139 10.02 -15.44 2.44
C LEU A 139 11.13 -15.43 3.51
N ALA A 140 10.82 -15.90 4.72
CA ALA A 140 11.78 -15.99 5.82
C ALA A 140 12.99 -16.89 5.50
N SER A 141 12.76 -17.97 4.75
CA SER A 141 13.85 -18.85 4.30
C SER A 141 14.68 -18.18 3.22
N GLY A 142 14.04 -17.58 2.22
CA GLY A 142 14.70 -16.94 1.08
C GLY A 142 15.59 -15.77 1.49
N THR A 143 15.15 -14.99 2.49
CA THR A 143 15.93 -13.85 3.00
C THR A 143 16.85 -14.18 4.16
N CYS A 144 17.04 -15.45 4.54
CA CYS A 144 17.95 -15.82 5.64
C CYS A 144 19.34 -16.20 5.11
N SER A 145 20.36 -15.38 5.40
CA SER A 145 21.77 -15.66 5.12
C SER A 145 22.37 -16.80 5.99
N GLY A 146 21.63 -17.30 6.99
CA GLY A 146 22.06 -18.37 7.88
C GLY A 146 21.22 -19.65 7.78
N SER A 147 21.14 -20.40 8.89
CA SER A 147 20.25 -21.57 8.99
C SER A 147 18.80 -21.15 8.72
N LYS A 148 18.12 -21.88 7.84
CA LYS A 148 16.74 -21.57 7.48
C LYS A 148 15.84 -21.73 8.72
N PRO A 149 14.95 -20.76 9.01
CA PRO A 149 14.06 -20.84 10.15
C PRO A 149 12.96 -21.87 9.90
N VAL A 150 12.33 -22.34 10.98
CA VAL A 150 11.06 -23.06 10.93
C VAL A 150 9.99 -22.19 11.56
N VAL A 151 9.08 -21.70 10.73
CA VAL A 151 7.92 -20.90 11.12
C VAL A 151 6.86 -21.84 11.70
N GLN A 152 6.54 -21.64 12.97
CA GLN A 152 5.54 -22.42 13.69
C GLN A 152 4.15 -21.83 13.53
N ASP A 153 4.03 -20.51 13.70
CA ASP A 153 2.77 -19.79 13.67
C ASP A 153 2.96 -18.39 13.07
N VAL A 154 1.91 -17.88 12.44
CA VAL A 154 1.88 -16.54 11.87
C VAL A 154 0.53 -15.91 12.19
N ARG A 155 0.58 -14.72 12.78
CA ARG A 155 -0.61 -13.92 13.05
C ARG A 155 -0.56 -12.64 12.24
N ARG A 156 -1.59 -12.37 11.45
CA ARG A 156 -1.80 -11.08 10.79
C ARG A 156 -2.29 -10.06 11.79
N VAL A 157 -1.77 -8.86 11.74
CA VAL A 157 -2.28 -7.72 12.49
C VAL A 157 -3.24 -6.94 11.61
N GLU A 158 -4.47 -6.74 12.08
CA GLU A 158 -5.45 -5.84 11.49
C GLU A 158 -5.80 -4.77 12.52
N ASP A 159 -5.16 -3.60 12.40
CA ASP A 159 -5.36 -2.47 13.29
C ASP A 159 -5.63 -1.19 12.49
N SER A 160 -6.86 -0.69 12.59
CA SER A 160 -7.30 0.48 11.83
C SER A 160 -6.59 1.76 12.25
N GLU A 161 -6.25 1.93 13.53
CA GLU A 161 -5.62 3.16 14.02
C GLU A 161 -4.16 3.22 13.58
N LEU A 162 -3.43 2.12 13.71
CA LEU A 162 -2.07 2.00 13.17
C LEU A 162 -2.07 2.20 11.66
N TRP A 163 -3.02 1.59 10.95
CA TRP A 163 -3.16 1.72 9.50
C TRP A 163 -3.43 3.16 9.07
N ASN A 164 -4.36 3.86 9.71
CA ASN A 164 -4.68 5.24 9.38
C ASN A 164 -3.48 6.17 9.55
N ARG A 165 -2.69 5.99 10.63
CA ARG A 165 -1.44 6.74 10.83
C ARG A 165 -0.42 6.46 9.74
N TYR A 166 -0.28 5.20 9.34
CA TYR A 166 0.60 4.76 8.27
C TYR A 166 0.22 5.37 6.91
N VAL A 167 -1.06 5.32 6.56
CA VAL A 167 -1.60 5.90 5.32
C VAL A 167 -1.45 7.43 5.32
N ALA A 168 -1.75 8.09 6.43
CA ALA A 168 -1.59 9.54 6.56
C ALA A 168 -0.12 9.97 6.37
N PHE A 169 0.83 9.18 6.89
CA PHE A 169 2.25 9.42 6.66
C PHE A 169 2.63 9.32 5.18
N LYS A 170 2.14 8.29 4.46
CA LYS A 170 2.32 8.15 3.00
C LYS A 170 1.74 9.33 2.23
N ALA A 171 0.51 9.73 2.54
CA ALA A 171 -0.14 10.87 1.90
C ALA A 171 0.65 12.16 2.09
N GLY A 172 1.13 12.42 3.31
CA GLY A 172 1.98 13.57 3.61
C GLY A 172 3.32 13.56 2.87
N LEU A 173 3.92 12.38 2.64
CA LEU A 173 5.13 12.26 1.81
C LEU A 173 4.86 12.55 0.34
N HIS A 174 3.77 12.03 -0.22
CA HIS A 174 3.36 12.33 -1.60
C HIS A 174 3.15 13.82 -1.81
N GLN A 175 2.46 14.49 -0.88
CA GLN A 175 2.26 15.93 -0.95
C GLN A 175 3.59 16.69 -0.99
N ARG A 176 4.58 16.25 -0.18
CA ARG A 176 5.94 16.83 -0.19
C ARG A 176 6.64 16.62 -1.53
N LEU A 177 6.63 15.40 -2.09
CA LEU A 177 7.23 15.13 -3.41
C LEU A 177 6.58 15.98 -4.51
N ARG A 178 5.25 16.07 -4.53
CA ARG A 178 4.52 16.92 -5.49
C ARG A 178 4.93 18.39 -5.34
N SER A 179 5.12 18.88 -4.12
CA SER A 179 5.53 20.27 -3.87
C SER A 179 6.94 20.59 -4.36
N THR A 180 7.83 19.59 -4.43
CA THR A 180 9.20 19.74 -4.96
C THR A 180 9.32 19.40 -6.45
N GLY A 181 8.23 18.95 -7.08
CA GLY A 181 8.21 18.49 -8.47
C GLY A 181 8.84 17.11 -8.67
N GLU A 182 9.09 16.38 -7.59
CA GLU A 182 9.63 15.03 -7.63
C GLU A 182 8.50 14.02 -7.82
N THR A 183 8.77 12.98 -8.61
CA THR A 183 7.80 11.90 -8.86
C THR A 183 8.04 10.66 -8.01
N ARG A 184 9.28 10.49 -7.50
CA ARG A 184 9.66 9.36 -6.63
C ARG A 184 10.92 9.66 -5.82
N CYS A 185 11.10 8.90 -4.75
CA CYS A 185 12.35 8.79 -4.02
C CYS A 185 13.35 7.91 -4.79
N LEU A 186 14.65 8.14 -4.55
CA LEU A 186 15.72 7.27 -5.07
C LEU A 186 15.73 5.95 -4.29
N ALA A 187 15.78 4.83 -4.99
CA ALA A 187 15.59 3.51 -4.41
C ALA A 187 16.87 2.94 -3.75
N PRO A 188 16.76 1.99 -2.80
CA PRO A 188 17.92 1.40 -2.10
C PRO A 188 19.00 0.82 -3.02
N ASN A 189 18.61 0.17 -4.12
CA ASN A 189 19.49 -0.39 -5.14
C ASN A 189 20.29 0.68 -5.90
N GLU A 190 19.65 1.80 -6.21
CA GLU A 190 20.30 2.96 -6.85
C GLU A 190 21.31 3.62 -5.88
N LEU A 191 20.96 3.74 -4.60
CA LEU A 191 21.84 4.29 -3.55
C LEU A 191 23.07 3.41 -3.25
N ASP A 192 22.92 2.08 -3.28
CA ASP A 192 24.03 1.13 -3.19
C ASP A 192 24.88 1.10 -4.49
N GLY A 193 24.45 1.78 -5.55
CA GLY A 193 25.13 1.77 -6.84
C GLY A 193 25.02 0.43 -7.58
N LYS A 194 23.98 -0.36 -7.30
CA LYS A 194 23.67 -1.64 -7.93
C LYS A 194 22.22 -1.65 -8.46
N PRO A 195 21.89 -0.83 -9.46
CA PRO A 195 20.50 -0.65 -9.90
C PRO A 195 19.82 -1.95 -10.32
N ASP A 196 20.53 -2.91 -10.92
CA ASP A 196 19.92 -4.14 -11.45
C ASP A 196 19.88 -5.32 -10.44
N SER A 197 20.50 -5.18 -9.27
CA SER A 197 20.69 -6.32 -8.35
C SER A 197 20.61 -5.99 -6.87
N GLY A 198 20.73 -4.72 -6.49
CA GLY A 198 20.66 -4.25 -5.11
C GLY A 198 19.24 -4.06 -4.58
N HIS A 199 18.22 -4.66 -5.21
CA HIS A 199 16.83 -4.56 -4.75
C HIS A 199 16.68 -5.11 -3.33
N ALA A 200 15.63 -4.70 -2.62
CA ALA A 200 15.38 -5.27 -1.31
C ALA A 200 15.13 -6.79 -1.43
N LEU A 201 15.76 -7.61 -0.57
CA LEU A 201 15.66 -9.08 -0.67
C LEU A 201 14.20 -9.57 -0.63
N THR A 202 13.38 -8.96 0.21
CA THR A 202 11.95 -9.27 0.33
C THR A 202 11.18 -8.89 -0.93
N SER A 203 11.42 -7.70 -1.50
CA SER A 203 10.78 -7.27 -2.76
C SER A 203 11.08 -8.24 -3.90
N LYS A 204 12.36 -8.63 -4.07
CA LYS A 204 12.76 -9.56 -5.12
C LYS A 204 12.08 -10.91 -5.02
N LEU A 205 11.95 -11.46 -3.81
CA LEU A 205 11.28 -12.75 -3.63
C LEU A 205 9.78 -12.65 -3.87
N LEU A 206 9.14 -11.53 -3.52
CA LEU A 206 7.71 -11.35 -3.71
C LEU A 206 7.33 -11.10 -5.17
N GLU A 207 8.22 -10.52 -5.99
CA GLU A 207 8.02 -10.38 -7.44
C GLU A 207 7.83 -11.75 -8.14
N ASP A 208 8.50 -12.79 -7.64
CA ASP A 208 8.42 -14.15 -8.19
C ASP A 208 7.26 -14.99 -7.58
N GLU A 209 6.53 -14.47 -6.58
CA GLU A 209 5.52 -15.21 -5.83
C GLU A 209 4.09 -14.90 -6.34
N LEU A 210 3.50 -15.85 -7.07
CA LEU A 210 2.14 -15.74 -7.63
C LEU A 210 1.05 -15.47 -6.58
N ASP A 211 1.26 -15.93 -5.35
CA ASP A 211 0.29 -15.81 -4.25
C ASP A 211 0.57 -14.60 -3.33
N ALA A 212 1.52 -13.73 -3.67
CA ALA A 212 1.89 -12.58 -2.84
C ALA A 212 0.73 -11.62 -2.57
N GLU A 213 -0.19 -11.47 -3.53
CA GLU A 213 -1.35 -10.59 -3.39
C GLU A 213 -2.30 -11.04 -2.27
N GLU A 214 -2.47 -12.35 -2.08
CA GLU A 214 -3.32 -12.92 -1.02
C GLU A 214 -2.74 -12.73 0.39
N ALA A 215 -1.45 -12.40 0.51
CA ALA A 215 -0.74 -12.30 1.77
C ALA A 215 -0.28 -10.87 2.10
N VAL A 216 0.18 -10.10 1.13
CA VAL A 216 0.83 -8.81 1.39
C VAL A 216 0.49 -7.74 0.36
N SER A 217 -0.48 -7.97 -0.53
CA SER A 217 -0.98 -7.00 -1.51
C SER A 217 0.13 -6.17 -2.16
N THR A 218 0.98 -6.85 -2.93
CA THR A 218 2.19 -6.28 -3.53
C THR A 218 1.87 -5.19 -4.55
N GLU A 219 0.73 -5.27 -5.22
CA GLU A 219 0.32 -4.26 -6.20
C GLU A 219 -0.01 -2.90 -5.56
N ASN A 220 -0.42 -2.91 -4.28
CA ASN A 220 -0.73 -1.71 -3.50
C ASN A 220 0.48 -1.13 -2.75
N MET A 221 1.69 -1.66 -2.98
CA MET A 221 2.92 -1.12 -2.42
C MET A 221 3.37 0.12 -3.19
N ASP A 222 3.67 1.19 -2.45
CA ASP A 222 4.09 2.47 -3.00
C ASP A 222 5.60 2.52 -3.28
N PHE A 223 5.99 2.03 -4.45
CA PHE A 223 7.39 2.06 -4.89
C PHE A 223 7.97 3.47 -4.97
N ALA A 224 7.15 4.50 -5.25
CA ALA A 224 7.63 5.88 -5.34
C ALA A 224 8.09 6.42 -3.98
N LEU A 225 7.57 5.88 -2.88
CA LEU A 225 7.96 6.24 -1.51
C LEU A 225 8.96 5.26 -0.88
N ASN A 226 9.51 4.31 -1.64
CA ASN A 226 10.30 3.20 -1.08
C ASN A 226 9.50 2.45 0.01
N GLU A 227 8.24 2.08 -0.29
CA GLU A 227 7.47 1.18 0.55
C GLU A 227 8.04 -0.25 0.45
N LEU A 228 8.47 -0.81 1.58
CA LEU A 228 9.18 -2.09 1.66
C LEU A 228 8.62 -2.97 2.77
N LEU A 229 8.65 -4.28 2.57
CA LEU A 229 8.44 -5.26 3.64
C LEU A 229 9.78 -5.61 4.27
N LEU A 230 9.95 -5.33 5.56
CA LEU A 230 11.20 -5.56 6.27
C LEU A 230 10.99 -6.32 7.57
N TRP A 231 12.00 -7.07 7.98
CA TRP A 231 11.98 -7.85 9.22
C TRP A 231 12.42 -7.00 10.41
N HIS A 232 11.81 -7.24 11.56
CA HIS A 232 12.20 -6.69 12.86
C HIS A 232 12.21 -7.79 13.91
N GLY A 233 13.37 -8.11 14.46
CA GLY A 233 13.50 -9.07 15.56
C GLY A 233 13.53 -8.37 16.90
N THR A 234 12.75 -8.88 17.86
CA THR A 234 12.68 -8.37 19.22
C THR A 234 12.22 -9.48 20.17
N ASP A 235 12.15 -9.22 21.48
CA ASP A 235 11.60 -10.17 22.44
C ASP A 235 10.07 -10.32 22.32
N ALA A 236 9.52 -11.37 22.91
CA ALA A 236 8.11 -11.73 22.79
C ALA A 236 7.14 -10.63 23.31
N ASP A 237 7.48 -10.00 24.42
CA ASP A 237 6.65 -8.98 25.05
C ASP A 237 6.65 -7.71 24.19
N SER A 238 7.84 -7.30 23.73
CA SER A 238 8.01 -6.19 22.80
C SER A 238 7.28 -6.42 21.47
N ALA A 239 7.37 -7.62 20.88
CA ALA A 239 6.69 -7.93 19.62
C ALA A 239 5.17 -7.83 19.75
N THR A 240 4.62 -8.32 20.87
CA THR A 240 3.18 -8.23 21.15
C THR A 240 2.75 -6.79 21.38
N ALA A 241 3.48 -6.04 22.21
CA ALA A 241 3.17 -4.63 22.47
C ALA A 241 3.24 -3.76 21.20
N ILE A 242 4.22 -4.02 20.32
CA ILE A 242 4.34 -3.32 19.04
C ILE A 242 3.16 -3.62 18.13
N ALA A 243 2.68 -4.87 18.09
CA ALA A 243 1.53 -5.23 17.28
C ALA A 243 0.22 -4.58 17.79
N GLU A 244 0.10 -4.38 19.11
CA GLU A 244 -1.10 -3.81 19.74
C GLU A 244 -1.12 -2.27 19.78
N SER A 245 0.05 -1.63 19.82
CA SER A 245 0.14 -0.17 20.06
C SER A 245 1.09 0.58 19.13
N GLY A 246 1.74 -0.14 18.21
CA GLY A 246 2.74 0.41 17.29
C GLY A 246 4.13 0.55 17.92
N PHE A 247 5.08 1.00 17.11
CA PHE A 247 6.45 1.22 17.55
C PHE A 247 6.54 2.46 18.45
N LEU A 248 7.41 2.42 19.46
CA LEU A 248 7.74 3.59 20.26
C LEU A 248 9.06 4.21 19.79
N ILE A 249 8.99 5.21 18.90
CA ILE A 249 10.18 5.85 18.31
C ILE A 249 10.29 7.32 18.78
N GLY A 250 11.45 7.70 19.32
CA GLY A 250 11.83 9.12 19.49
C GLY A 250 11.18 9.88 20.66
N GLY A 251 10.48 9.23 21.59
CA GLY A 251 9.89 9.89 22.77
C GLY A 251 10.88 10.16 23.91
N ALA A 252 10.75 11.30 24.59
CA ALA A 252 11.48 11.61 25.82
C ALA A 252 11.14 10.58 26.91
N GLY A 253 12.11 9.73 27.28
CA GLY A 253 11.93 8.61 28.23
C GLY A 253 11.98 7.22 27.59
N ASN A 254 11.79 7.12 26.26
CA ASN A 254 11.82 5.87 25.50
C ASN A 254 13.21 5.59 24.94
N ALA A 255 14.22 5.60 25.82
CA ALA A 255 15.59 5.29 25.42
C ALA A 255 15.66 3.85 24.91
N VAL A 256 15.77 3.69 23.58
CA VAL A 256 16.08 2.39 22.95
C VAL A 256 17.35 1.85 23.61
N LYS A 257 17.21 0.76 24.37
CA LYS A 257 18.27 0.21 25.24
C LYS A 257 19.43 -0.41 24.45
N ASN A 258 19.19 -0.82 23.19
CA ASN A 258 20.15 -1.51 22.33
C ASN A 258 20.18 -0.88 20.92
N GLY A 259 21.27 -1.06 20.17
CA GLY A 259 21.27 -0.82 18.71
C GLY A 259 21.16 0.64 18.27
N ARG A 260 22.10 1.51 18.67
CA ARG A 260 22.17 2.92 18.22
C ARG A 260 23.30 3.18 17.21
N ARG A 261 23.75 2.14 16.52
CA ARG A 261 24.91 2.17 15.63
C ARG A 261 24.79 3.21 14.53
N PHE A 262 23.57 3.50 14.07
CA PHE A 262 23.26 4.47 13.02
C PHE A 262 22.33 5.60 13.49
N GLY A 263 22.29 5.84 14.80
CA GLY A 263 21.45 6.86 15.43
C GLY A 263 20.17 6.30 16.04
N GLU A 264 19.26 7.21 16.42
CA GLU A 264 18.01 6.86 17.10
C GLU A 264 16.89 6.56 16.11
N GLY A 265 16.26 5.40 16.25
CA GLY A 265 15.17 4.95 15.41
C GLY A 265 14.83 3.48 15.67
N ALA A 266 13.83 2.95 14.96
CA ALA A 266 13.58 1.52 14.89
C ALA A 266 14.40 0.90 13.74
N TYR A 267 15.05 -0.22 14.01
CA TYR A 267 15.98 -0.89 13.10
C TYR A 267 15.28 -2.08 12.44
N PHE A 268 15.42 -2.19 11.13
CA PHE A 268 14.85 -3.23 10.30
C PHE A 268 15.91 -3.80 9.37
N ALA A 269 15.68 -5.03 8.89
CA ALA A 269 16.55 -5.67 7.92
C ALA A 269 15.72 -6.36 6.84
N GLU A 270 16.24 -6.34 5.61
CA GLU A 270 15.74 -7.18 4.53
C GLU A 270 16.13 -8.66 4.74
N ASP A 271 17.24 -8.90 5.45
CA ASP A 271 17.70 -10.24 5.81
C ASP A 271 17.06 -10.71 7.11
N PHE A 272 16.41 -11.87 7.04
CA PHE A 272 15.74 -12.49 8.17
C PHE A 272 16.73 -12.93 9.26
N GLY A 273 17.90 -13.44 8.87
CA GLY A 273 18.92 -13.95 9.78
C GLY A 273 19.49 -12.85 10.69
N GLN A 274 19.66 -11.65 10.15
CA GLN A 274 20.07 -10.46 10.88
C GLN A 274 19.03 -10.07 11.92
N SER A 275 17.76 -9.98 11.53
CA SER A 275 16.66 -9.70 12.47
C SER A 275 16.55 -10.77 13.55
N ARG A 276 16.68 -12.06 13.18
CA ARG A 276 16.64 -13.19 14.13
C ARG A 276 17.70 -13.10 15.22
N ALA A 277 18.87 -12.51 14.95
CA ALA A 277 19.91 -12.31 15.95
C ALA A 277 19.48 -11.41 17.11
N TYR A 278 18.47 -10.56 16.90
CA TYR A 278 17.88 -9.65 17.89
C TYR A 278 16.61 -10.20 18.55
N ALA A 279 16.13 -11.39 18.14
CA ALA A 279 14.92 -12.00 18.67
C ALA A 279 15.26 -13.13 19.66
N PRO A 280 15.44 -12.86 20.97
CA PRO A 280 15.71 -13.90 21.95
C PRO A 280 14.55 -14.89 22.04
N ALA A 281 14.86 -16.15 22.40
CA ALA A 281 13.82 -17.13 22.68
C ALA A 281 13.11 -16.78 23.99
N SER A 282 11.78 -16.88 24.00
CA SER A 282 10.97 -16.78 25.20
C SER A 282 11.24 -17.93 26.16
N SER A 283 10.67 -17.88 27.36
CA SER A 283 10.72 -18.99 28.32
C SER A 283 10.14 -20.31 27.78
N ALA A 284 9.26 -20.24 26.78
CA ALA A 284 8.69 -21.39 26.08
C ALA A 284 9.56 -21.88 24.90
N GLY A 285 10.73 -21.27 24.65
CA GLY A 285 11.58 -21.62 23.51
C GLY A 285 11.02 -21.15 22.17
N VAL A 286 10.25 -20.05 22.15
CA VAL A 286 9.69 -19.48 20.92
C VAL A 286 10.31 -18.11 20.66
N ARG A 287 10.72 -17.84 19.42
CA ARG A 287 11.21 -16.51 19.02
C ARG A 287 10.13 -15.76 18.24
N TYR A 288 10.09 -14.45 18.41
CA TYR A 288 9.14 -13.58 17.76
C TYR A 288 9.87 -12.63 16.80
N ILE A 289 9.42 -12.60 15.56
CA ILE A 289 9.89 -11.67 14.54
C ILE A 289 8.67 -11.01 13.91
N LEU A 290 8.74 -9.70 13.71
CA LEU A 290 7.73 -8.96 12.98
C LEU A 290 8.14 -8.84 11.50
N LEU A 291 7.19 -9.07 10.60
CA LEU A 291 7.27 -8.58 9.23
C LEU A 291 6.48 -7.27 9.17
N CYS A 292 7.13 -6.19 8.78
CA CYS A 292 6.53 -4.86 8.80
C CYS A 292 6.46 -4.28 7.39
N ARG A 293 5.35 -3.62 7.06
CA ARG A 293 5.32 -2.65 5.96
C ARG A 293 5.98 -1.37 6.45
N THR A 294 6.87 -0.83 5.63
CA THR A 294 7.69 0.31 6.00
C THR A 294 7.76 1.32 4.87
N VAL A 295 7.74 2.61 5.19
CA VAL A 295 7.91 3.69 4.20
C VAL A 295 9.23 4.40 4.48
N CYS A 296 10.22 4.14 3.62
CA CYS A 296 11.56 4.70 3.78
C CYS A 296 11.69 6.14 3.26
N GLY A 297 10.84 6.56 2.32
CA GLY A 297 10.91 7.87 1.67
C GLY A 297 12.30 8.16 1.09
N HIS A 298 12.71 9.43 1.09
CA HIS A 298 14.12 9.78 0.86
C HIS A 298 15.04 9.19 1.92
N ILE A 299 16.03 8.44 1.47
CA ILE A 299 16.94 7.68 2.32
C ILE A 299 18.28 8.42 2.44
N TRP A 300 18.84 8.43 3.66
CA TRP A 300 20.24 8.77 3.91
C TRP A 300 21.09 7.50 3.83
N TYR A 301 21.99 7.41 2.85
CA TYR A 301 22.84 6.24 2.66
C TYR A 301 24.19 6.39 3.36
N THR A 302 24.65 5.34 4.04
CA THR A 302 25.98 5.31 4.67
C THR A 302 26.63 3.94 4.56
N GLU A 303 27.94 3.92 4.30
CA GLU A 303 28.74 2.69 4.24
C GLU A 303 29.63 2.51 5.47
N LYS A 304 29.54 3.45 6.43
CA LYS A 304 30.34 3.41 7.65
C LYS A 304 29.96 2.19 8.47
N SER A 305 30.96 1.61 9.14
CA SER A 305 30.76 0.56 10.13
C SER A 305 30.10 1.06 11.43
N SER A 306 29.94 2.36 11.64
CA SER A 306 29.10 2.95 12.68
C SER A 306 28.96 4.44 12.40
N ASP A 307 27.78 5.01 12.60
CA ASP A 307 27.54 6.44 12.50
C ASP A 307 26.35 6.85 13.38
N THR A 308 26.61 7.05 14.67
CA THR A 308 25.58 7.44 15.65
C THR A 308 24.92 8.79 15.32
N ASN A 309 25.49 9.58 14.41
CA ASN A 309 24.94 10.85 13.96
C ASN A 309 24.18 10.72 12.63
N ALA A 310 24.12 9.54 12.00
CA ALA A 310 23.49 9.37 10.69
C ALA A 310 22.03 9.82 10.70
N GLN A 311 21.24 9.45 11.73
CA GLN A 311 19.86 9.95 11.85
C GLN A 311 19.77 11.47 11.96
N LYS A 312 20.66 12.12 12.72
CA LYS A 312 20.64 13.59 12.86
C LYS A 312 21.02 14.27 11.54
N ALA A 313 22.00 13.72 10.83
CA ALA A 313 22.41 14.19 9.51
C ALA A 313 21.28 14.00 8.48
N ALA A 314 20.63 12.83 8.49
CA ALA A 314 19.48 12.49 7.66
C ALA A 314 18.36 13.53 7.83
N LYS A 315 17.93 13.78 9.08
CA LYS A 315 16.89 14.79 9.39
C LYS A 315 17.30 16.20 8.93
N LYS A 316 18.56 16.61 9.16
CA LYS A 316 19.08 17.91 8.72
C LYS A 316 19.06 18.06 7.20
N SER A 317 19.20 16.96 6.47
CA SER A 317 19.15 16.88 5.00
C SER A 317 17.79 16.47 4.46
N LEU A 318 16.73 16.59 5.27
CA LEU A 318 15.34 16.29 4.88
C LEU A 318 15.14 14.84 4.36
N LYS A 319 15.92 13.90 4.91
CA LYS A 319 15.75 12.46 4.69
C LYS A 319 14.86 11.88 5.78
N HIS A 320 14.11 10.84 5.43
CA HIS A 320 13.10 10.20 6.27
C HIS A 320 13.57 8.89 6.90
N SER A 321 14.70 8.35 6.44
CA SER A 321 15.29 7.12 6.96
C SER A 321 16.80 7.08 6.74
N VAL A 322 17.47 6.12 7.36
CA VAL A 322 18.85 5.74 7.04
C VAL A 322 18.88 4.34 6.45
N LEU A 323 19.66 4.17 5.37
CA LEU A 323 20.09 2.89 4.85
C LEU A 323 21.58 2.73 5.12
N ALA A 324 21.92 1.85 6.04
CA ALA A 324 23.30 1.51 6.34
C ALA A 324 23.70 0.25 5.57
N ASN A 325 24.82 0.33 4.86
CA ASN A 325 25.43 -0.78 4.12
C ASN A 325 26.90 -0.93 4.53
N PRO A 326 27.18 -1.41 5.75
CA PRO A 326 28.49 -1.30 6.36
C PRO A 326 29.56 -2.04 5.57
N ASP A 327 30.63 -1.33 5.18
CA ASP A 327 31.74 -1.85 4.40
C ASP A 327 31.32 -2.55 3.09
N ARG A 328 30.08 -2.33 2.62
CA ARG A 328 29.41 -3.07 1.54
C ARG A 328 29.46 -4.60 1.72
N LYS A 329 29.53 -5.06 2.97
CA LYS A 329 29.72 -6.47 3.34
C LYS A 329 28.66 -6.88 4.36
N GLY A 330 27.60 -7.48 3.86
CA GLY A 330 26.51 -8.01 4.67
C GLY A 330 25.17 -7.39 4.34
N PRO A 331 24.13 -7.79 5.07
CA PRO A 331 22.78 -7.27 4.86
C PRO A 331 22.67 -5.81 5.28
N ARG A 332 21.84 -5.05 4.54
CA ARG A 332 21.61 -3.64 4.81
C ARG A 332 20.64 -3.46 5.98
N GLU A 333 20.87 -2.42 6.76
CA GLU A 333 20.02 -2.03 7.88
C GLU A 333 19.24 -0.76 7.53
N TYR A 334 17.94 -0.77 7.81
CA TYR A 334 17.04 0.35 7.60
C TYR A 334 16.64 0.92 8.96
N ILE A 335 16.80 2.23 9.13
CA ILE A 335 16.49 2.91 10.39
C ILE A 335 15.40 3.94 10.12
N LEU A 336 14.25 3.75 10.75
CA LEU A 336 13.06 4.60 10.62
C LEU A 336 12.90 5.46 11.87
N PHE A 337 12.46 6.70 11.67
CA PHE A 337 12.53 7.75 12.69
C PHE A 337 11.19 8.05 13.37
N GLU A 338 10.10 7.61 12.76
CA GLU A 338 8.73 7.87 13.20
C GLU A 338 7.94 6.56 13.14
N ASP A 339 7.08 6.36 14.14
CA ASP A 339 6.27 5.15 14.27
C ASP A 339 5.25 5.00 13.14
N ALA A 340 4.69 6.13 12.66
CA ALA A 340 3.80 6.17 11.50
C ALA A 340 4.48 5.75 10.18
N GLN A 341 5.80 5.56 10.14
CA GLN A 341 6.49 4.97 8.98
C GLN A 341 6.28 3.46 8.88
N VAL A 342 5.70 2.83 9.90
CA VAL A 342 5.73 1.38 10.07
C VAL A 342 4.35 0.85 10.43
N TYR A 343 3.90 -0.14 9.67
CA TYR A 343 2.76 -0.97 10.04
C TYR A 343 3.27 -2.40 10.32
N PRO A 344 3.12 -2.94 11.55
CA PRO A 344 3.48 -4.32 11.84
C PRO A 344 2.46 -5.25 11.16
N GLU A 345 2.83 -5.84 10.03
CA GLU A 345 1.90 -6.62 9.20
C GLU A 345 1.64 -8.03 9.77
N TYR A 346 2.72 -8.70 10.19
CA TYR A 346 2.66 -10.06 10.73
C TYR A 346 3.54 -10.22 11.96
N ILE A 347 3.03 -10.99 12.93
CA ILE A 347 3.81 -11.59 14.01
C ILE A 347 4.16 -13.03 13.59
N VAL A 348 5.44 -13.32 13.45
CA VAL A 348 5.98 -14.63 13.04
C VAL A 348 6.65 -15.31 14.23
N GLN A 349 6.16 -16.49 14.58
CA GLN A 349 6.68 -17.31 15.67
C GLN A 349 7.58 -18.42 15.11
N LEU A 350 8.77 -18.58 15.68
CA LEU A 350 9.75 -19.57 15.25
C LEU A 350 9.96 -20.63 16.33
N ALA A 351 10.21 -21.86 15.88
CA ALA A 351 10.79 -22.90 16.73
C ALA A 351 12.20 -22.49 17.16
N ALA A 352 12.58 -22.76 18.42
CA ALA A 352 13.94 -22.57 18.92
C ALA A 352 15.00 -23.37 18.15
#